data_AF-A0A1H8V5L2-F1
#
_entry.id   AF-A0A1H8V5L2-F1
#
_cell.length_a   1.000
_cell.length_b   1.000
_cell.length_c   1.000
_cell.angle_alpha   90.00
_cell.angle_beta   90.00
_cell.angle_gamma   90.00
#
_symmetry.space_group_name_H-M   'P 1'
#
loop_
_entity.id
_entity.type
_entity.pdbx_description
1 polymer ?
#
loop_
_entity_poly.entity_id
_entity_poly.type
_entity_poly.pdbx_seq_one_letter_code
_entity_poly.pdbx_strand_id
1 'polypeptide(L)'
;MSDTVFAPPGPTLLPVAGRDASFPVRRIFCVGRNYAEHAREMGHDPDRDPPFFFTKPGDAATPSGRDLPFPVATQDLHHEAELVVAIGTGGAGIDADEALSHVWGFAAGNDLTRRDLQAEAKSLRRPWDMSKGFDNSAIIGALHPIAETGPMIHGRITAHVDGALRQTADLSEMIWPTADVIAFLSRLVTLAPGDLIMTGTPAGVGPITAGQSCVVEIEGLSPAEVRFSA
;
A
#
# COMPACT_ATOMS: atom_id res chain seq x y z
N MET A 1 26.48 -18.56 3.87
CA MET A 1 25.08 -18.98 3.71
C MET A 1 24.84 -20.10 4.69
N SER A 2 23.76 -20.03 5.47
CA SER A 2 23.41 -21.11 6.40
C SER A 2 22.90 -22.32 5.62
N ASP A 3 23.25 -23.53 6.03
CA ASP A 3 22.71 -24.77 5.45
C ASP A 3 21.22 -24.88 5.80
N THR A 4 20.36 -24.60 4.83
CA THR A 4 18.90 -24.74 4.95
C THR A 4 18.46 -26.06 4.33
N VAL A 5 17.36 -26.63 4.84
CA VAL A 5 16.79 -27.90 4.34
C VAL A 5 16.28 -27.84 2.90
N PHE A 6 16.03 -26.62 2.39
CA PHE A 6 15.73 -26.28 1.00
C PHE A 6 16.21 -24.85 0.73
N ALA A 7 16.39 -24.48 -0.55
CA ALA A 7 16.77 -23.11 -0.90
C ALA A 7 15.69 -22.12 -0.41
N PRO A 8 16.02 -21.09 0.39
CA PRO A 8 15.04 -20.10 0.77
C PRO A 8 14.53 -19.37 -0.49
N PRO A 9 13.24 -18.99 -0.54
CA PRO A 9 12.77 -18.15 -1.62
C PRO A 9 13.60 -16.86 -1.67
N GLY A 10 13.89 -16.38 -2.88
CA GLY A 10 14.52 -15.07 -3.07
C GLY A 10 13.63 -13.96 -2.52
N PRO A 11 14.19 -12.78 -2.19
CA PRO A 11 13.38 -11.65 -1.76
C PRO A 11 12.48 -11.18 -2.91
N THR A 12 11.31 -10.65 -2.56
CA THR A 12 10.51 -9.89 -3.52
C THR A 12 11.23 -8.60 -3.87
N LEU A 13 11.36 -8.32 -5.17
CA LEU A 13 12.10 -7.18 -5.69
C LEU A 13 11.16 -6.23 -6.43
N LEU A 14 11.16 -4.96 -6.02
CA LEU A 14 10.46 -3.88 -6.73
C LEU A 14 11.44 -3.09 -7.60
N PRO A 15 11.07 -2.72 -8.84
CA PRO A 15 11.93 -1.93 -9.71
C PRO A 15 12.12 -0.52 -9.15
N VAL A 16 13.29 0.06 -9.40
CA VAL A 16 13.58 1.46 -9.10
C VAL A 16 13.52 2.26 -10.39
N ALA A 17 12.75 3.35 -10.39
CA ALA A 17 12.59 4.20 -11.55
C ALA A 17 13.93 4.78 -12.02
N GLY A 18 14.20 4.70 -13.32
CA GLY A 18 15.43 5.24 -13.92
C GLY A 18 16.74 4.53 -13.54
N ARG A 19 16.69 3.38 -12.85
CA ARG A 19 17.90 2.65 -12.42
C ARG A 19 17.81 1.16 -12.73
N ASP A 20 18.94 0.55 -13.09
CA ASP A 20 19.10 -0.91 -13.14
C ASP A 20 19.38 -1.45 -11.73
N ALA A 21 18.39 -1.29 -10.85
CA ALA A 21 18.45 -1.69 -9.46
C ALA A 21 17.05 -2.08 -8.97
N SER A 22 16.99 -2.81 -7.86
CA SER A 22 15.74 -3.19 -7.23
C SER A 22 15.76 -2.99 -5.73
N PHE A 23 14.60 -2.68 -5.17
CA PHE A 23 14.38 -2.55 -3.74
C PHE A 23 13.90 -3.90 -3.17
N PRO A 24 14.63 -4.52 -2.22
CA PRO A 24 14.24 -5.77 -1.60
C PRO A 24 13.17 -5.54 -0.53
N VAL A 25 11.97 -6.08 -0.75
CA VAL A 25 10.85 -5.94 0.18
C VAL A 25 11.06 -6.85 1.40
N ARG A 26 10.82 -6.28 2.59
CA ARG A 26 10.81 -6.99 3.87
C ARG A 26 9.37 -7.22 4.32
N ARG A 27 8.75 -6.24 5.00
CA ARG A 27 7.34 -6.29 5.41
C ARG A 27 6.54 -5.20 4.70
N ILE A 28 5.23 -5.40 4.61
CA ILE A 28 4.30 -4.38 4.13
C ILE A 28 3.34 -4.06 5.28
N PHE A 29 3.38 -2.84 5.76
CA PHE A 29 2.43 -2.28 6.71
C PHE A 29 1.42 -1.42 5.97
N CYS A 30 0.18 -1.41 6.41
CA CYS A 30 -0.89 -0.65 5.78
C CYS A 30 -1.67 0.12 6.84
N VAL A 31 -2.00 1.38 6.58
CA VAL A 31 -2.76 2.24 7.49
C VAL A 31 -4.23 2.19 7.13
N GLY A 32 -5.08 1.82 8.08
CA GLY A 32 -6.52 1.87 7.88
C GLY A 32 -7.09 3.28 8.06
N ARG A 33 -7.95 3.70 7.12
CA ARG A 33 -8.80 4.92 7.20
C ARG A 33 -8.02 6.23 7.37
N ASN A 34 -6.94 6.41 6.61
CA ASN A 34 -6.11 7.60 6.73
C ASN A 34 -6.57 8.80 5.88
N TYR A 35 -7.78 8.78 5.31
CA TYR A 35 -8.40 9.90 4.61
C TYR A 35 -9.79 10.15 5.19
N ALA A 36 -10.12 11.42 5.48
CA ALA A 36 -11.33 11.76 6.22
C ALA A 36 -12.62 11.39 5.47
N GLU A 37 -12.67 11.60 4.15
CA GLU A 37 -13.84 11.21 3.35
C GLU A 37 -14.00 9.70 3.27
N HIS A 38 -12.91 8.95 3.14
CA HIS A 38 -12.96 7.48 3.14
C HIS A 38 -13.39 6.93 4.51
N ALA A 39 -12.92 7.52 5.61
CA ALA A 39 -13.36 7.15 6.96
C ALA A 39 -14.89 7.34 7.11
N ARG A 40 -15.44 8.45 6.61
CA ARG A 40 -16.88 8.73 6.60
C ARG A 40 -17.65 7.79 5.67
N GLU A 41 -17.15 7.49 4.48
CA GLU A 41 -17.72 6.51 3.53
C GLU A 41 -17.88 5.13 4.19
N MET A 42 -16.90 4.74 5.02
CA MET A 42 -16.92 3.50 5.78
C MET A 42 -17.73 3.57 7.09
N GLY A 43 -18.39 4.70 7.39
CA GLY A 43 -19.25 4.88 8.56
C GLY A 43 -18.54 5.24 9.87
N HIS A 44 -17.37 5.90 9.81
CA HIS A 44 -16.55 6.26 10.97
C HIS A 44 -16.36 7.77 11.15
N ASP A 45 -16.07 8.19 12.39
CA ASP A 45 -15.74 9.56 12.78
C ASP A 45 -14.21 9.77 12.72
N PRO A 46 -13.68 10.58 11.79
CA PRO A 46 -12.23 10.73 11.58
C PRO A 46 -11.51 11.52 12.69
N ASP A 47 -12.22 12.29 13.51
CA ASP A 47 -11.58 13.30 14.39
C ASP A 47 -11.13 12.74 15.75
N ARG A 48 -11.17 11.42 15.98
CA ARG A 48 -11.07 10.86 17.35
C ARG A 48 -10.21 9.62 17.56
N ASP A 49 -9.71 8.96 16.52
CA ASP A 49 -9.03 7.66 16.67
C ASP A 49 -7.56 7.67 16.20
N PRO A 50 -6.62 7.09 17.00
CA PRO A 50 -5.27 6.80 16.53
C PRO A 50 -5.26 5.93 15.26
N PRO A 51 -4.23 6.03 14.40
CA PRO A 51 -4.13 5.16 13.25
C PRO A 51 -4.02 3.70 13.70
N PHE A 52 -4.65 2.80 12.94
CA PHE A 52 -4.51 1.36 13.14
C PHE A 52 -3.88 0.73 11.90
N PHE A 53 -3.20 -0.39 12.12
CA PHE A 53 -2.38 -1.03 11.11
C PHE A 53 -2.82 -2.47 10.88
N PHE A 54 -2.70 -2.90 9.63
CA PHE A 54 -2.66 -4.31 9.26
C PHE A 54 -1.41 -4.53 8.39
N THR A 55 -1.16 -5.77 8.02
CA THR A 55 0.02 -6.12 7.21
C THR A 55 -0.36 -6.97 6.03
N LYS A 56 0.47 -6.89 4.99
CA LYS A 56 0.55 -7.89 3.92
C LYS A 56 1.92 -8.57 4.01
N PRO A 57 2.03 -9.86 3.63
CA PRO A 57 3.33 -10.50 3.57
C PRO A 57 4.18 -9.87 2.44
N GLY A 58 5.51 -9.87 2.56
CA GLY A 58 6.39 -9.18 1.61
C GLY A 58 6.32 -9.75 0.18
N ASP A 59 5.92 -11.01 0.04
CA ASP A 59 5.66 -11.71 -1.22
C ASP A 59 4.27 -11.46 -1.81
N ALA A 60 3.39 -10.71 -1.11
CA ALA A 60 2.18 -10.16 -1.73
C ALA A 60 2.46 -8.91 -2.57
N ALA A 61 3.66 -8.32 -2.49
CA ALA A 61 4.05 -7.20 -3.37
C ALA A 61 4.24 -7.68 -4.80
N THR A 62 3.53 -7.04 -5.73
CA THR A 62 3.58 -7.34 -7.15
C THR A 62 3.99 -6.06 -7.89
N PRO A 63 5.07 -6.10 -8.69
CA PRO A 63 5.42 -4.98 -9.55
C PRO A 63 4.28 -4.62 -10.51
N SER A 64 4.15 -3.34 -10.82
CA SER A 64 3.20 -2.80 -11.81
C SER A 64 3.30 -3.48 -13.20
N GLY A 65 2.19 -3.46 -13.94
CA GLY A 65 2.11 -3.93 -15.33
C GLY A 65 1.90 -5.44 -15.46
N ARG A 66 1.27 -6.09 -14.48
CA ARG A 66 1.05 -7.54 -14.48
C ARG A 66 -0.39 -7.89 -14.87
N ASP A 67 -0.49 -8.96 -15.66
CA ASP A 67 -1.73 -9.71 -15.85
C ASP A 67 -1.79 -10.81 -14.77
N LEU A 68 -2.81 -10.75 -13.92
CA LEU A 68 -2.99 -11.66 -12.80
C LEU A 68 -4.30 -12.45 -12.92
N PRO A 69 -4.37 -13.68 -12.39
CA PRO A 69 -5.65 -14.34 -12.20
C PRO A 69 -6.53 -13.56 -11.23
N PHE A 70 -7.84 -13.59 -11.43
CA PHE A 70 -8.77 -13.07 -10.42
C PHE A 70 -8.60 -13.87 -9.11
N PRO A 71 -8.50 -13.21 -7.94
CA PRO A 71 -8.20 -13.88 -6.69
C PRO A 71 -9.28 -14.89 -6.30
N VAL A 72 -8.83 -16.03 -5.76
CA VAL A 72 -9.74 -17.07 -5.28
C VAL A 72 -10.52 -16.61 -4.05
N ALA A 73 -11.67 -17.27 -3.81
CA ALA A 73 -12.51 -17.08 -2.62
C ALA A 73 -13.05 -15.65 -2.43
N THR A 74 -13.20 -14.89 -3.50
CA THR A 74 -13.94 -13.63 -3.49
C THR A 74 -14.74 -13.47 -4.78
N GLN A 75 -15.83 -12.71 -4.73
CA GLN A 75 -16.51 -12.16 -5.90
C GLN A 75 -16.58 -10.63 -5.85
N ASP A 76 -15.92 -10.03 -4.84
CA ASP A 76 -16.01 -8.61 -4.51
C ASP A 76 -14.61 -8.05 -4.22
N LEU A 77 -13.79 -7.99 -5.27
CA LEU A 77 -12.43 -7.46 -5.18
C LEU A 77 -12.46 -5.95 -5.32
N HIS A 78 -11.91 -5.22 -4.35
CA HIS A 78 -11.87 -3.76 -4.37
C HIS A 78 -10.46 -3.21 -4.62
N HIS A 79 -10.39 -2.05 -5.29
CA HIS A 79 -9.18 -1.21 -5.37
C HIS A 79 -9.12 -0.19 -4.24
N GLU A 80 -7.91 0.13 -3.82
CA GLU A 80 -7.62 1.19 -2.85
C GLU A 80 -6.31 1.86 -3.29
N ALA A 81 -6.40 3.02 -3.96
CA ALA A 81 -5.21 3.81 -4.35
C ALA A 81 -4.50 4.36 -3.12
N GLU A 82 -3.20 4.10 -2.98
CA GLU A 82 -2.39 4.54 -1.84
C GLU A 82 -1.01 5.04 -2.27
N LEU A 83 -0.44 5.97 -1.48
CA LEU A 83 0.99 6.24 -1.50
C LEU A 83 1.71 5.11 -0.76
N VAL A 84 2.76 4.57 -1.37
CA VAL A 84 3.66 3.60 -0.75
C VAL A 84 4.95 4.28 -0.37
N VAL A 85 5.34 4.16 0.89
CA VAL A 85 6.59 4.68 1.45
C VAL A 85 7.56 3.52 1.64
N ALA A 86 8.76 3.63 1.09
CA ALA A 86 9.82 2.64 1.24
C ALA A 86 10.84 3.09 2.28
N ILE A 87 11.08 2.27 3.30
CA ILE A 87 12.02 2.55 4.38
C ILE A 87 13.44 2.14 3.98
N GLY A 88 14.38 3.09 4.08
CA GLY A 88 15.81 2.90 3.80
C GLY A 88 16.67 2.79 5.05
N THR A 89 16.23 3.40 6.15
CA THR A 89 16.94 3.38 7.45
C THR A 89 15.98 2.89 8.53
N GLY A 90 16.39 1.88 9.30
CA GLY A 90 15.56 1.33 10.38
C GLY A 90 15.48 2.23 11.61
N GLY A 91 14.61 1.88 12.55
CA GLY A 91 14.45 2.60 13.82
C GLY A 91 13.25 2.12 14.63
N ALA A 92 13.23 2.45 15.92
CA ALA A 92 12.12 2.21 16.83
C ALA A 92 11.89 3.46 17.67
N GLY A 93 10.62 3.81 17.91
CA GLY A 93 10.28 5.06 18.59
C GLY A 93 10.83 6.31 17.89
N ILE A 94 10.76 6.34 16.56
CA ILE A 94 11.23 7.43 15.72
C ILE A 94 10.32 8.65 15.96
N ASP A 95 10.94 9.82 16.16
CA ASP A 95 10.22 11.09 16.27
C ASP A 95 9.72 11.56 14.89
N ALA A 96 8.55 12.21 14.84
CA ALA A 96 7.94 12.62 13.57
C ALA A 96 8.85 13.55 12.74
N ASP A 97 9.58 14.45 13.41
CA ASP A 97 10.51 15.38 12.76
C ASP A 97 11.72 14.67 12.12
N GLU A 98 12.05 13.46 12.58
CA GLU A 98 13.14 12.65 12.02
C GLU A 98 12.65 11.62 11.01
N ALA A 99 11.34 11.32 10.99
CA ALA A 99 10.74 10.22 10.26
C ALA A 99 11.08 10.19 8.76
N LEU A 100 11.08 11.35 8.09
CA LEU A 100 11.37 11.43 6.66
C LEU A 100 12.83 11.07 6.31
N SER A 101 13.76 11.18 7.26
CA SER A 101 15.15 10.74 7.06
C SER A 101 15.30 9.22 6.99
N HIS A 102 14.27 8.47 7.41
CA HIS A 102 14.21 7.02 7.30
C HIS A 102 13.66 6.54 5.96
N VAL A 103 13.05 7.43 5.17
CA VAL A 103 12.43 7.11 3.89
C VAL A 103 13.50 7.04 2.79
N TRP A 104 13.50 5.94 2.06
CA TRP A 104 14.31 5.77 0.86
C TRP A 104 13.63 6.39 -0.37
N GLY A 105 12.31 6.23 -0.48
CA GLY A 105 11.55 6.71 -1.63
C GLY A 105 10.07 6.34 -1.57
N PHE A 106 9.38 6.58 -2.68
CA PHE A 106 7.93 6.48 -2.80
C PHE A 106 7.50 5.75 -4.08
N ALA A 107 6.31 5.15 -4.05
CA ALA A 107 5.63 4.62 -5.23
C ALA A 107 4.12 4.84 -5.13
N ALA A 108 3.43 4.82 -6.28
CA ALA A 108 1.99 4.55 -6.29
C ALA A 108 1.74 3.08 -5.91
N GLY A 109 0.63 2.82 -5.22
CA GLY A 109 0.22 1.46 -4.87
C GLY A 109 -1.28 1.24 -4.91
N ASN A 110 -1.68 -0.01 -5.06
CA ASN A 110 -3.08 -0.46 -4.98
C ASN A 110 -3.20 -1.53 -3.90
N ASP A 111 -3.88 -1.20 -2.79
CA ASP A 111 -4.24 -2.15 -1.74
C ASP A 111 -5.51 -2.93 -2.15
N LEU A 112 -5.29 -4.06 -2.81
CA LEU A 112 -6.38 -4.94 -3.21
C LEU A 112 -7.01 -5.61 -2.00
N THR A 113 -8.34 -5.63 -1.97
CA THR A 113 -9.12 -6.17 -0.85
C THR A 113 -10.21 -7.12 -1.31
N ARG A 114 -10.27 -8.33 -0.75
CA ARG A 114 -11.44 -9.21 -0.87
C ARG A 114 -12.52 -8.68 0.09
N ARG A 115 -13.36 -7.78 -0.40
CA ARG A 115 -14.23 -6.93 0.42
C ARG A 115 -15.31 -7.74 1.12
N ASP A 116 -15.86 -8.74 0.45
CA ASP A 116 -16.75 -9.75 1.01
C ASP A 116 -16.15 -10.42 2.26
N LEU A 117 -14.92 -10.93 2.17
CA LEU A 117 -14.22 -11.53 3.32
C LEU A 117 -13.91 -10.51 4.42
N GLN A 118 -13.60 -9.26 4.05
CA GLN A 118 -13.35 -8.20 5.03
C GLN A 118 -14.62 -7.87 5.83
N ALA A 119 -15.76 -7.79 5.15
CA ALA A 119 -17.05 -7.50 5.78
C ALA A 119 -17.44 -8.61 6.76
N GLU A 120 -17.28 -9.88 6.37
CA GLU A 120 -17.49 -11.02 7.26
C GLU A 120 -16.55 -10.96 8.47
N ALA A 121 -15.25 -10.77 8.24
CA ALA A 121 -14.26 -10.69 9.31
C ALA A 121 -14.58 -9.56 10.30
N LYS A 122 -14.98 -8.38 9.82
CA LYS A 122 -15.41 -7.26 10.68
C LYS A 122 -16.65 -7.61 11.50
N SER A 123 -17.68 -8.19 10.87
CA SER A 123 -18.92 -8.60 11.53
C SER A 123 -18.67 -9.61 12.66
N LEU A 124 -17.76 -10.55 12.42
CA LEU A 124 -17.36 -11.58 13.37
C LEU A 124 -16.21 -11.19 14.30
N ARG A 125 -15.68 -9.95 14.18
CA ARG A 125 -14.50 -9.45 14.92
C ARG A 125 -13.28 -10.37 14.80
N ARG A 126 -13.04 -10.88 13.59
CA ARG A 126 -11.92 -11.75 13.23
C ARG A 126 -10.79 -10.98 12.54
N PRO A 127 -9.58 -11.55 12.49
CA PRO A 127 -8.44 -10.97 11.77
C PRO A 127 -8.72 -10.76 10.27
N TRP A 128 -8.03 -9.80 9.66
CA TRP A 128 -8.27 -9.36 8.27
C TRP A 128 -7.31 -9.99 7.26
N ASP A 129 -6.42 -10.88 7.69
CA ASP A 129 -5.34 -11.47 6.88
C ASP A 129 -5.88 -12.04 5.56
N MET A 130 -6.98 -12.80 5.61
CA MET A 130 -7.57 -13.37 4.40
C MET A 130 -8.28 -12.33 3.53
N SER A 131 -8.67 -11.17 4.05
CA SER A 131 -9.23 -10.10 3.23
C SER A 131 -8.18 -9.17 2.62
N LYS A 132 -7.02 -9.00 3.27
CA LYS A 132 -6.01 -8.00 2.95
C LYS A 132 -4.66 -8.57 2.52
N GLY A 133 -4.18 -9.67 3.10
CA GLY A 133 -2.83 -10.21 2.89
C GLY A 133 -2.79 -11.45 2.00
N PHE A 134 -3.60 -11.49 0.95
CA PHE A 134 -3.64 -12.60 -0.01
C PHE A 134 -2.61 -12.44 -1.13
N ASP A 135 -2.46 -13.48 -1.95
CA ASP A 135 -1.50 -13.49 -3.06
C ASP A 135 -1.69 -12.29 -4.00
N ASN A 136 -0.58 -11.62 -4.33
CA ASN A 136 -0.56 -10.44 -5.20
C ASN A 136 -1.47 -9.27 -4.77
N SER A 137 -1.76 -9.15 -3.47
CA SER A 137 -2.70 -8.15 -2.96
C SER A 137 -2.14 -6.73 -2.85
N ALA A 138 -0.85 -6.50 -3.14
CA ALA A 138 -0.24 -5.18 -3.16
C ALA A 138 0.42 -4.91 -4.52
N ILE A 139 -0.27 -4.20 -5.41
CA ILE A 139 0.32 -3.78 -6.68
C ILE A 139 1.11 -2.50 -6.42
N ILE A 140 2.38 -2.47 -6.82
CA ILE A 140 3.28 -1.36 -6.49
C ILE A 140 4.01 -0.89 -7.76
N GLY A 141 3.97 0.42 -7.99
CA GLY A 141 4.72 1.10 -9.05
C GLY A 141 6.23 0.98 -8.86
N ALA A 142 7.00 1.44 -9.85
CA ALA A 142 8.43 1.60 -9.66
C ALA A 142 8.68 2.61 -8.53
N LEU A 143 9.64 2.31 -7.65
CA LEU A 143 10.00 3.20 -6.55
C LEU A 143 10.88 4.34 -7.06
N HIS A 144 10.55 5.56 -6.63
CA HIS A 144 11.29 6.78 -6.90
C HIS A 144 12.02 7.25 -5.64
N PRO A 145 13.33 7.48 -5.67
CA PRO A 145 14.08 7.95 -4.50
C PRO A 145 13.54 9.27 -3.96
N ILE A 146 13.53 9.44 -2.63
CA ILE A 146 13.14 10.71 -1.99
C ILE A 146 14.04 11.88 -2.42
N ALA A 147 15.29 11.60 -2.77
CA ALA A 147 16.23 12.59 -3.29
C ALA A 147 15.79 13.21 -4.63
N GLU A 148 14.91 12.53 -5.37
CA GLU A 148 14.40 12.96 -6.68
C GLU A 148 12.98 13.55 -6.56
N THR A 149 12.15 12.99 -5.69
CA THR A 149 10.73 13.37 -5.53
C THR A 149 10.48 14.42 -4.45
N GLY A 150 11.37 14.55 -3.46
CA GLY A 150 11.06 15.22 -2.21
C GLY A 150 10.05 14.41 -1.37
N PRO A 151 9.52 14.97 -0.26
CA PRO A 151 8.78 14.22 0.76
C PRO A 151 7.33 13.82 0.39
N MET A 152 6.87 14.04 -0.85
CA MET A 152 5.53 13.68 -1.35
C MET A 152 4.38 14.11 -0.42
N ILE A 153 4.38 15.39 0.00
CA ILE A 153 3.35 15.97 0.89
C ILE A 153 2.08 16.38 0.10
N HIS A 154 2.28 16.76 -1.16
CA HIS A 154 1.22 17.12 -2.10
C HIS A 154 1.36 16.27 -3.36
N GLY A 155 0.28 16.17 -4.14
CA GLY A 155 0.26 15.45 -5.39
C GLY A 155 -1.09 14.80 -5.58
N ARG A 156 -1.65 14.94 -6.78
CA ARG A 156 -2.92 14.29 -7.07
C ARG A 156 -2.74 12.77 -7.12
N ILE A 157 -3.54 12.05 -6.36
CA ILE A 157 -3.68 10.59 -6.40
C ILE A 157 -5.00 10.22 -7.08
N THR A 158 -4.98 9.29 -8.03
CA THR A 158 -6.18 8.80 -8.72
C THR A 158 -6.20 7.29 -8.86
N ALA A 159 -7.40 6.72 -8.98
CA ALA A 159 -7.62 5.34 -9.40
C ALA A 159 -8.57 5.29 -10.60
N HIS A 160 -8.19 4.57 -11.64
CA HIS A 160 -9.02 4.29 -12.81
C HIS A 160 -9.30 2.80 -12.90
N VAL A 161 -10.56 2.40 -13.09
CA VAL A 161 -10.95 1.01 -13.39
C VAL A 161 -11.47 0.97 -14.81
N ASP A 162 -10.79 0.23 -15.69
CA ASP A 162 -11.07 0.18 -17.13
C ASP A 162 -11.22 1.60 -17.75
N GLY A 163 -10.31 2.49 -17.37
CA GLY A 163 -10.27 3.90 -17.78
C GLY A 163 -11.23 4.83 -17.03
N ALA A 164 -12.26 4.32 -16.34
CA ALA A 164 -13.20 5.14 -15.59
C ALA A 164 -12.60 5.60 -14.25
N LEU A 165 -12.54 6.91 -14.01
CA LEU A 165 -12.09 7.48 -12.73
C LEU A 165 -13.00 7.02 -11.58
N ARG A 166 -12.41 6.45 -10.53
CA ARG A 166 -13.10 5.96 -9.33
C ARG A 166 -12.68 6.68 -8.05
N GLN A 167 -11.38 6.99 -7.91
CA GLN A 167 -10.85 7.73 -6.76
C GLN A 167 -10.07 8.94 -7.25
N THR A 168 -10.16 10.05 -6.51
CA THR A 168 -9.33 11.24 -6.70
C THR A 168 -9.19 11.98 -5.38
N ALA A 169 -7.98 12.39 -5.02
CA ALA A 169 -7.68 13.26 -3.88
C ALA A 169 -6.29 13.90 -4.05
N ASP A 170 -5.89 14.75 -3.11
CA ASP A 170 -4.50 15.16 -2.91
C ASP A 170 -3.87 14.41 -1.72
N LEU A 171 -2.55 14.18 -1.77
CA LEU A 171 -1.82 13.56 -0.64
C LEU A 171 -1.91 14.38 0.66
N SER A 172 -2.13 15.69 0.58
CA SER A 172 -2.31 16.54 1.76
C SER A 172 -3.63 16.31 2.51
N GLU A 173 -4.54 15.52 1.98
CA GLU A 173 -5.81 15.16 2.62
C GLU A 173 -5.68 13.98 3.60
N MET A 174 -4.47 13.42 3.78
CA MET A 174 -4.22 12.40 4.80
C MET A 174 -4.49 12.96 6.21
N ILE A 175 -5.19 12.19 7.04
CA ILE A 175 -5.44 12.52 8.45
C ILE A 175 -4.11 12.51 9.22
N TRP A 176 -3.31 11.46 9.02
CA TRP A 176 -1.97 11.31 9.55
C TRP A 176 -0.97 11.40 8.39
N PRO A 177 -0.17 12.48 8.32
CA PRO A 177 0.91 12.60 7.34
C PRO A 177 1.91 11.44 7.45
N THR A 178 2.67 11.19 6.38
CA THR A 178 3.70 10.14 6.31
C THR A 178 4.63 10.11 7.52
N ALA A 179 5.08 11.27 7.99
CA ALA A 179 5.95 11.39 9.16
C ALA A 179 5.29 10.83 10.44
N ASP A 180 4.02 11.17 10.67
CA ASP A 180 3.26 10.72 11.85
C ASP A 180 2.93 9.23 11.77
N VAL A 181 2.63 8.72 10.57
CA VAL A 181 2.43 7.29 10.33
C VAL A 181 3.68 6.49 10.71
N ILE A 182 4.86 6.91 10.23
CA ILE A 182 6.15 6.27 10.55
C ILE A 182 6.41 6.34 12.06
N ALA A 183 6.25 7.53 12.67
CA ALA A 183 6.47 7.72 14.09
C ALA A 183 5.57 6.80 14.93
N PHE A 184 4.27 6.70 14.57
CA PHE A 184 3.34 5.84 15.26
C PHE A 184 3.69 4.35 15.10
N LEU A 185 3.90 3.91 13.86
CA LEU A 185 4.22 2.52 13.55
C LEU A 185 5.50 2.06 14.24
N SER A 186 6.52 2.93 14.29
CA SER A 186 7.82 2.63 14.89
C SER A 186 7.77 2.39 16.42
N ARG A 187 6.68 2.78 17.08
CA ARG A 187 6.42 2.46 18.50
C ARG A 187 5.78 1.09 18.69
N LEU A 188 5.19 0.52 17.64
CA LEU A 188 4.57 -0.80 17.65
C LEU A 188 5.54 -1.89 17.17
N VAL A 189 6.40 -1.55 16.20
CA VAL A 189 7.40 -2.45 15.62
C VAL A 189 8.68 -1.68 15.29
N THR A 190 9.83 -2.34 15.37
CA THR A 190 11.07 -1.77 14.80
C THR A 190 11.02 -1.83 13.29
N LEU A 191 11.08 -0.66 12.65
CA LEU A 191 11.21 -0.52 11.21
C LEU A 191 12.61 -0.91 10.77
N ALA A 192 12.73 -1.48 9.57
CA ALA A 192 13.99 -1.87 8.98
C ALA A 192 14.05 -1.50 7.49
N PRO A 193 15.26 -1.38 6.90
CA PRO A 193 15.40 -1.24 5.46
C PRO A 193 14.66 -2.35 4.72
N GLY A 194 13.90 -1.99 3.69
CA GLY A 194 13.05 -2.92 2.96
C GLY A 194 11.58 -2.92 3.39
N ASP A 195 11.24 -2.33 4.54
CA ASP A 195 9.84 -2.19 4.93
C ASP A 195 9.11 -1.21 4.01
N LEU A 196 7.88 -1.54 3.68
CA LEU A 196 6.95 -0.69 2.94
C LEU A 196 5.79 -0.28 3.86
N ILE A 197 5.29 0.94 3.68
CA ILE A 197 4.11 1.45 4.35
C ILE A 197 3.14 1.97 3.28
N MET A 198 1.96 1.36 3.18
CA MET A 198 0.84 1.87 2.38
C MET A 198 -0.01 2.78 3.27
N THR A 199 -0.14 4.05 2.91
CA THR A 199 -0.52 5.12 3.84
C THR A 199 -2.02 5.39 3.91
N GLY A 200 -2.86 4.49 3.39
CA GLY A 200 -4.31 4.65 3.32
C GLY A 200 -4.80 5.22 1.99
N THR A 201 -6.10 5.12 1.78
CA THR A 201 -6.76 5.40 0.50
C THR A 201 -7.83 6.50 0.61
N PRO A 202 -8.03 7.35 -0.43
CA PRO A 202 -9.11 8.32 -0.48
C PRO A 202 -10.48 7.67 -0.76
N ALA A 203 -11.55 8.48 -0.73
CA ALA A 203 -12.91 7.99 -1.00
C ALA A 203 -13.07 7.47 -2.44
N GLY A 204 -14.10 6.64 -2.67
CA GLY A 204 -14.41 6.09 -3.99
C GLY A 204 -13.86 4.68 -4.22
N VAL A 205 -13.62 3.94 -3.13
CA VAL A 205 -13.20 2.54 -3.17
C VAL A 205 -14.32 1.70 -3.79
N GLY A 206 -14.00 0.91 -4.81
CA GLY A 206 -15.02 0.17 -5.55
C GLY A 206 -14.52 -1.14 -6.13
N PRO A 207 -15.44 -1.94 -6.72
CA PRO A 207 -15.12 -3.26 -7.22
C PRO A 207 -14.33 -3.20 -8.54
N ILE A 208 -13.47 -4.19 -8.73
CA ILE A 208 -12.84 -4.59 -9.98
C ILE A 208 -13.38 -5.98 -10.33
N THR A 209 -13.86 -6.19 -11.55
CA THR A 209 -14.31 -7.50 -12.02
C THR A 209 -13.24 -8.21 -12.86
N ALA A 210 -13.35 -9.54 -12.99
CA ALA A 210 -12.53 -10.30 -13.93
C ALA A 210 -12.57 -9.67 -15.34
N GLY A 211 -11.42 -9.64 -16.01
CA GLY A 211 -11.23 -8.98 -17.30
C GLY A 211 -10.88 -7.49 -17.24
N GLN A 212 -11.12 -6.80 -16.12
CA GLN A 212 -10.84 -5.36 -15.98
C GLN A 212 -9.39 -5.09 -15.55
N SER A 213 -8.93 -3.86 -15.84
CA SER A 213 -7.70 -3.30 -15.30
C SER A 213 -7.98 -2.25 -14.24
N CYS A 214 -6.98 -2.01 -13.39
CA CYS A 214 -6.93 -0.88 -12.48
C CYS A 214 -5.57 -0.19 -12.59
N VAL A 215 -5.60 1.14 -12.72
CA VAL A 215 -4.41 2.01 -12.77
C VAL A 215 -4.51 3.01 -11.63
N VAL A 216 -3.52 2.99 -10.74
CA VAL A 216 -3.32 4.00 -9.71
C VAL A 216 -2.19 4.93 -10.14
N GLU A 217 -2.46 6.23 -10.13
CA GLU A 217 -1.49 7.26 -10.49
C GLU A 217 -1.30 8.24 -9.33
N ILE A 218 -0.07 8.68 -9.12
CA ILE A 218 0.27 9.77 -8.21
C ILE A 218 1.19 10.71 -8.99
N GLU A 219 0.90 12.01 -8.96
CA GLU A 219 1.71 13.03 -9.62
C GLU A 219 3.20 12.90 -9.22
N GLY A 220 4.09 12.83 -10.20
CA GLY A 220 5.53 12.68 -9.97
C GLY A 220 6.02 11.24 -9.76
N LEU A 221 5.13 10.24 -9.75
CA LEU A 221 5.50 8.82 -9.60
C LEU A 221 5.09 7.98 -10.81
N SER A 222 5.71 6.79 -10.94
CA SER A 222 5.28 5.78 -11.91
C SER A 222 3.99 5.10 -11.44
N PRO A 223 3.07 4.75 -12.36
CA PRO A 223 1.78 4.18 -12.00
C PRO A 223 1.89 2.75 -11.46
N ALA A 224 0.93 2.37 -10.62
CA ALA A 224 0.67 0.97 -10.25
C ALA A 224 -0.51 0.46 -11.09
N GLU A 225 -0.21 -0.43 -12.04
CA GLU A 225 -1.17 -0.97 -12.99
C GLU A 225 -1.28 -2.49 -12.82
N VAL A 226 -2.50 -2.99 -12.90
CA VAL A 226 -2.81 -4.42 -12.91
C VAL A 226 -3.99 -4.70 -13.82
N ARG A 227 -3.98 -5.87 -14.46
CA ARG A 227 -5.15 -6.42 -15.15
C ARG A 227 -5.49 -7.78 -14.59
N PHE A 228 -6.77 -8.03 -14.38
CA PHE A 228 -7.25 -9.36 -13.99
C PHE A 228 -7.74 -10.12 -15.20
N SER A 229 -7.28 -11.37 -15.37
CA SER A 229 -7.75 -12.25 -16.43
C SER A 229 -9.26 -12.48 -16.31
N ALA A 230 -9.93 -12.67 -17.45
CA ALA A 230 -11.33 -13.06 -17.52
C ALA A 230 -11.57 -14.49 -16.99
#